data_AF-A0A7C1IAB2-F1
#
_entry.id   AF-A0A7C1IAB2-F1
#
_cell.length_a   1.000
_cell.length_b   1.000
_cell.length_c   1.000
_cell.angle_alpha   90.00
_cell.angle_beta   90.00
_cell.angle_gamma   90.00
#
_symmetry.space_group_name_H-M   'P 1'
#
loop_
_entity.id
_entity.type
_entity.pdbx_description
1 polymer ?
#
loop_
_entity_poly.entity_id
_entity_poly.type
_entity_poly.pdbx_seq_one_letter_code
_entity_poly.pdbx_strand_id
1 'polypeptide(L)'
;MSYAVGSLVRVRGREWVVLPESTDELLRLRPLGGTEDEATGVYLPLETVEPAQFGLPDPQQVGDYRSSRLLRDAVRLGFRSSAGPFRSFARIAVEPRPYQLVPLLMALKLDPVRLLIADDVGIGKTIEACLIARELLDRGEIERLAVLCPPQLAEQWQAELASKFYIDAELVLASTATRLERHCRMGESLFERYPFVIVSTDFIKSDRRRDEFLRTCPELVIVDE
;
A
#
# COMPACT_ATOMS: atom_id res chain seq x y z
N MET A 1 -11.72 -4.90 -30.59
CA MET A 1 -10.31 -4.47 -30.39
C MET A 1 -10.03 -4.57 -28.90
N SER A 2 -9.15 -5.47 -28.46
CA SER A 2 -8.80 -5.58 -27.05
C SER A 2 -7.91 -4.40 -26.66
N TYR A 3 -8.31 -3.63 -25.65
CA TYR A 3 -7.46 -2.59 -25.11
C TYR A 3 -6.33 -3.24 -24.32
N ALA A 4 -5.08 -2.91 -24.65
CA ALA A 4 -3.93 -3.47 -23.95
C ALA A 4 -3.83 -2.91 -22.52
N VAL A 5 -3.36 -3.71 -21.58
CA VAL A 5 -3.04 -3.24 -20.22
C VAL A 5 -2.04 -2.09 -20.30
N GLY A 6 -2.28 -1.03 -19.53
CA GLY A 6 -1.51 0.20 -19.55
C GLY A 6 -1.87 1.18 -20.68
N SER A 7 -2.73 0.81 -21.63
CA SER A 7 -3.22 1.76 -22.63
C SER A 7 -4.17 2.79 -22.04
N LEU A 8 -4.26 3.95 -22.70
CA LEU A 8 -5.19 5.00 -22.34
C LEU A 8 -6.49 4.86 -23.10
N VAL A 9 -7.60 5.03 -22.39
CA VAL A 9 -8.95 5.01 -22.95
C VAL A 9 -9.77 6.18 -22.42
N ARG A 10 -10.76 6.61 -23.20
CA ARG A 10 -11.73 7.62 -22.81
C ARG A 10 -13.11 6.97 -22.70
N VAL A 11 -13.74 7.16 -21.55
CA VAL A 11 -15.11 6.71 -21.28
C VAL A 11 -15.71 7.60 -20.20
N ARG A 12 -17.02 7.85 -20.26
CA ARG A 12 -17.73 8.80 -19.36
C ARG A 12 -17.09 10.19 -19.30
N GLY A 13 -16.54 10.68 -20.41
CA GLY A 13 -15.94 12.01 -20.51
C GLY A 13 -14.61 12.19 -19.75
N ARG A 14 -13.95 11.11 -19.34
CA ARG A 14 -12.64 11.14 -18.65
C ARG A 14 -11.67 10.16 -19.28
N GLU A 15 -10.38 10.39 -19.05
CA GLU A 15 -9.29 9.50 -19.46
C GLU A 15 -8.93 8.52 -18.34
N TRP A 16 -8.68 7.28 -18.74
CA TRP A 16 -8.43 6.16 -17.85
C TRP A 16 -7.27 5.31 -18.37
N VAL A 17 -6.59 4.63 -17.46
CA VAL A 17 -5.57 3.62 -17.75
C VAL A 17 -6.21 2.23 -17.60
N VAL A 18 -5.98 1.34 -18.57
CA VAL A 18 -6.44 -0.06 -18.53
C VAL A 18 -5.60 -0.88 -17.56
N LEU A 19 -6.24 -1.62 -16.67
CA LEU A 19 -5.63 -2.44 -15.63
C LEU A 19 -5.56 -3.93 -16.03
N PRO A 20 -4.67 -4.74 -15.39
CA PRO A 20 -4.42 -6.13 -15.73
C PRO A 20 -5.65 -7.05 -15.67
N GLU A 21 -6.63 -6.80 -14.80
CA GLU A 21 -7.79 -7.66 -14.62
C GLU A 21 -8.92 -7.40 -15.63
N SER A 22 -8.60 -6.71 -16.73
CA SER A 22 -9.54 -6.47 -17.83
C SER A 22 -9.76 -7.72 -18.67
N THR A 23 -11.01 -7.93 -19.10
CA THR A 23 -11.43 -9.01 -20.00
C THR A 23 -12.03 -8.44 -21.29
N ASP A 24 -12.44 -9.30 -22.22
CA ASP A 24 -13.03 -8.88 -23.50
C ASP A 24 -14.37 -8.15 -23.36
N GLU A 25 -15.07 -8.30 -22.23
CA GLU A 25 -16.36 -7.65 -21.97
C GLU A 25 -16.30 -6.61 -20.84
N LEU A 26 -15.30 -6.68 -19.97
CA LEU A 26 -15.17 -5.81 -18.80
C LEU A 26 -13.77 -5.19 -18.76
N LEU A 27 -13.68 -3.88 -18.93
CA LEU A 27 -12.43 -3.17 -18.69
C LEU A 27 -12.34 -2.75 -17.24
N ARG A 28 -11.25 -3.10 -16.56
CA ARG A 28 -10.91 -2.54 -15.27
C ARG A 28 -10.02 -1.32 -15.51
N LEU A 29 -10.48 -0.16 -15.05
CA LEU A 29 -9.94 1.14 -15.42
C LEU A 29 -9.60 1.96 -14.17
N ARG A 30 -8.50 2.70 -14.20
CA ARG A 30 -8.13 3.67 -13.16
C ARG A 30 -8.01 5.08 -13.75
N PRO A 31 -8.49 6.15 -13.09
CA PRO A 31 -8.34 7.50 -13.59
C PRO A 31 -6.87 7.87 -13.81
N LEU A 32 -6.61 8.70 -14.82
CA LEU A 32 -5.27 9.23 -15.11
C LEU A 32 -4.80 10.16 -13.97
N GLY A 33 -4.17 9.60 -12.94
CA GLY A 33 -3.73 10.30 -11.72
C GLY A 33 -4.45 9.86 -10.44
N GLY A 34 -5.42 8.95 -10.52
CA GLY A 34 -6.11 8.39 -9.35
C GLY A 34 -5.36 7.22 -8.70
N THR A 35 -5.79 6.83 -7.50
CA THR A 35 -5.25 5.65 -6.77
C THR A 35 -5.94 4.34 -7.19
N GLU A 36 -5.48 3.20 -6.68
CA GLU A 36 -6.13 1.90 -6.95
C GLU A 36 -7.54 1.82 -6.37
N ASP A 37 -7.82 2.54 -5.27
CA ASP A 37 -9.16 2.62 -4.67
C ASP A 37 -10.20 3.24 -5.63
N GLU A 38 -9.74 4.02 -6.62
CA GLU A 38 -10.59 4.64 -7.63
C GLU A 38 -10.76 3.76 -8.89
N ALA A 39 -10.27 2.52 -8.86
CA ALA A 39 -10.45 1.58 -9.96
C ALA A 39 -11.95 1.23 -10.17
N THR A 40 -12.39 1.22 -11.42
CA THR A 40 -13.77 0.98 -11.82
C THR A 40 -13.84 -0.01 -12.96
N GLY A 41 -14.84 -0.89 -12.93
CA GLY A 41 -15.18 -1.75 -14.06
C GLY A 41 -16.13 -1.04 -15.04
N VAL A 42 -15.82 -1.11 -16.34
CA VAL A 42 -16.68 -0.64 -17.43
C VAL A 42 -17.07 -1.83 -18.28
N TYR A 43 -18.38 -2.09 -18.35
CA TYR A 43 -18.93 -3.20 -19.13
C TYR A 43 -19.15 -2.75 -20.58
N LEU A 44 -18.32 -3.26 -21.49
CA LEU A 44 -18.24 -2.86 -22.90
C LEU A 44 -19.56 -3.03 -23.67
N PRO A 45 -20.42 -4.02 -23.39
CA PRO A 45 -21.71 -4.13 -24.07
C PRO A 45 -22.72 -3.01 -23.73
N LEU A 46 -22.51 -2.29 -22.62
CA LEU A 46 -23.38 -1.18 -22.21
C LEU A 46 -22.74 0.19 -22.41
N GLU A 47 -21.41 0.27 -22.56
CA GLU A 47 -20.67 1.52 -22.63
C GLU A 47 -19.69 1.52 -23.78
N THR A 48 -19.69 2.61 -24.55
CA THR A 48 -18.71 2.82 -25.62
C THR A 48 -17.42 3.40 -25.04
N VAL A 49 -16.31 2.71 -25.30
CA VAL A 49 -14.97 3.13 -24.90
C VAL A 49 -14.20 3.56 -26.15
N GLU A 50 -13.47 4.66 -26.06
CA GLU A 50 -12.63 5.16 -27.16
C GLU A 50 -11.15 5.07 -26.77
N PRO A 51 -10.23 4.73 -27.67
CA PRO A 51 -8.80 4.89 -27.40
C PRO A 51 -8.47 6.36 -27.09
N ALA A 52 -7.64 6.59 -26.08
CA ALA A 52 -7.11 7.90 -25.76
C ALA A 52 -5.59 7.91 -25.93
N GLN A 53 -5.04 9.08 -26.21
CA GLN A 53 -3.61 9.30 -26.27
C GLN A 53 -3.34 10.74 -25.86
N PHE A 54 -2.20 10.98 -25.21
CA PHE A 54 -1.76 12.34 -25.00
C PHE A 54 -1.47 13.00 -26.34
N GLY A 55 -1.98 14.22 -26.52
CA GLY A 55 -1.56 15.04 -27.64
C GLY A 55 -0.04 15.23 -27.61
N LEU A 56 0.58 15.22 -28.78
CA LEU A 56 1.98 15.65 -28.88
C LEU A 56 2.09 17.10 -28.39
N PRO A 57 3.23 17.49 -27.78
CA PRO A 57 3.47 18.88 -27.44
C PRO A 57 3.30 19.76 -28.69
N ASP A 58 2.45 20.78 -28.62
CA ASP A 58 2.24 21.73 -29.70
C ASP A 58 3.23 22.90 -29.54
N PRO A 59 4.19 23.10 -30.45
CA PRO A 59 5.14 24.21 -30.37
C PRO A 59 4.49 25.61 -30.40
N GLN A 60 3.25 25.72 -30.89
CA GLN A 60 2.49 26.97 -30.89
C GLN A 60 1.82 27.23 -29.53
N GLN A 61 1.65 26.19 -28.71
CA GLN A 61 1.17 26.28 -27.34
C GLN A 61 2.36 26.37 -26.40
N VAL A 62 3.02 27.54 -26.38
CA VAL A 62 4.19 27.83 -25.52
C VAL A 62 3.86 27.73 -24.01
N GLY A 63 2.57 27.56 -23.67
CA GLY A 63 2.08 27.58 -22.30
C GLY A 63 2.25 28.97 -21.68
N ASP A 64 1.74 29.14 -20.47
CA ASP A 64 2.02 30.35 -19.68
C ASP A 64 3.03 30.05 -18.55
N TYR A 65 3.62 31.11 -18.01
CA TYR A 65 4.59 31.01 -16.91
C TYR A 65 4.03 30.29 -15.67
N ARG A 66 2.76 30.51 -15.32
CA ARG A 66 2.11 29.88 -14.16
C ARG A 66 1.93 28.38 -14.39
N SER A 67 1.42 27.98 -15.56
CA SER A 67 1.23 26.58 -15.93
C SER A 67 2.57 25.83 -15.98
N SER A 68 3.59 26.44 -16.57
CA SER A 68 4.96 25.89 -16.60
C SER A 68 5.57 25.78 -15.20
N ARG A 69 5.35 26.79 -14.34
CA ARG A 69 5.79 26.78 -12.95
C ARG A 69 5.08 25.70 -12.15
N LEU A 70 3.76 25.54 -12.31
CA LEU A 70 2.97 24.50 -11.66
C LEU A 70 3.44 23.11 -12.08
N LEU A 71 3.65 22.86 -13.38
CA LEU A 71 4.18 21.58 -13.86
C LEU A 71 5.56 21.31 -13.28
N ARG A 72 6.47 22.30 -13.33
CA ARG A 72 7.81 22.17 -12.74
C ARG A 72 7.75 21.88 -11.24
N ASP A 73 6.90 22.59 -10.51
CA ASP A 73 6.76 22.44 -9.06
C ASP A 73 6.11 21.08 -8.74
N ALA A 74 5.10 20.64 -9.50
CA ALA A 74 4.48 19.33 -9.39
C ALA A 74 5.46 18.19 -9.70
N VAL A 75 6.28 18.30 -10.75
CA VAL A 75 7.34 17.34 -11.05
C VAL A 75 8.39 17.34 -9.93
N ARG A 76 8.85 18.50 -9.48
CA ARG A 76 9.81 18.56 -8.35
C ARG A 76 9.25 17.94 -7.08
N LEU A 77 7.97 18.14 -6.78
CA LEU A 77 7.31 17.55 -5.62
C LEU A 77 7.06 16.05 -5.81
N GLY A 78 6.59 15.64 -6.99
CA GLY A 78 6.31 14.25 -7.34
C GLY A 78 7.57 13.38 -7.45
N PHE A 79 8.72 13.98 -7.77
CA PHE A 79 10.01 13.28 -7.84
C PHE A 79 10.86 13.41 -6.56
N ARG A 80 10.44 14.22 -5.57
CA ARG A 80 11.08 14.20 -4.24
C ARG A 80 10.98 12.81 -3.58
N SER A 81 9.97 12.03 -3.93
CA SER A 81 9.77 10.66 -3.45
C SER A 81 10.58 9.58 -4.14
N SER A 82 11.23 9.89 -5.27
CA SER A 82 11.98 8.90 -6.05
C SER A 82 13.49 9.19 -6.14
N ALA A 83 13.95 10.32 -5.63
CA ALA A 83 15.36 10.74 -5.75
C ALA A 83 16.29 10.17 -4.65
N GLY A 84 15.75 9.49 -3.64
CA GLY A 84 16.52 8.85 -2.57
C GLY A 84 16.78 7.36 -2.84
N PRO A 85 17.74 6.73 -2.13
CA PRO A 85 17.98 5.28 -2.24
C PRO A 85 16.80 4.43 -1.73
N PHE A 86 15.85 5.05 -1.00
CA PHE A 86 14.66 4.42 -0.41
C PHE A 86 13.41 5.22 -0.81
N ARG A 87 12.35 4.51 -1.22
CA ARG A 87 11.06 5.11 -1.59
C ARG A 87 10.28 5.61 -0.37
N SER A 88 10.41 4.88 0.74
CA SER A 88 9.75 5.14 2.02
C SER A 88 10.06 6.53 2.59
N PHE A 89 11.22 7.11 2.29
CA PHE A 89 11.69 8.34 2.94
C PHE A 89 10.82 9.57 2.64
N ALA A 90 10.07 9.56 1.55
CA ALA A 90 9.12 10.63 1.27
C ALA A 90 7.72 10.41 1.87
N ARG A 91 7.51 9.28 2.55
CA ARG A 91 6.25 8.86 3.15
C ARG A 91 6.43 8.42 4.60
N ILE A 92 7.35 9.06 5.31
CA ILE A 92 7.53 8.89 6.76
C ILE A 92 7.58 10.25 7.46
N ALA A 93 7.07 10.31 8.68
CA ALA A 93 7.08 11.46 9.57
C ALA A 93 8.10 11.30 10.72
N VAL A 94 9.12 10.47 10.49
CA VAL A 94 10.23 10.23 11.41
C VAL A 94 11.53 10.39 10.65
N GLU A 95 12.57 10.86 11.33
CA GLU A 95 13.94 10.89 10.80
C GLU A 95 14.70 9.67 11.35
N PRO A 96 14.91 8.61 10.54
CA PRO A 96 15.64 7.43 11.00
C PRO A 96 17.09 7.76 11.28
N ARG A 97 17.63 7.17 12.33
CA ARG A 97 19.07 7.24 12.59
C ARG A 97 19.83 6.33 11.61
N PRO A 98 21.10 6.65 11.28
CA PRO A 98 21.87 5.86 10.31
C PRO A 98 21.93 4.35 10.60
N TYR A 99 22.00 3.95 11.88
CA TYR A 99 22.02 2.54 12.25
C TYR A 99 20.69 1.83 11.95
N GLN A 100 19.56 2.53 12.04
CA GLN A 100 18.22 1.99 11.77
C GLN A 100 18.01 1.66 10.29
N LEU A 101 18.91 2.14 9.42
CA LEU A 101 18.90 1.83 7.99
C LEU A 101 19.61 0.51 7.68
N VAL A 102 20.38 -0.04 8.61
CA VAL A 102 21.12 -1.30 8.39
C VAL A 102 20.14 -2.47 8.21
N PRO A 103 19.11 -2.68 9.07
CA PRO A 103 18.11 -3.72 8.85
C PRO A 103 17.36 -3.55 7.52
N LEU A 104 17.03 -2.31 7.14
CA LEU A 104 16.39 -2.02 5.85
C LEU A 104 17.27 -2.45 4.67
N LEU A 105 18.54 -2.07 4.68
CA LEU A 105 19.51 -2.45 3.65
C LEU A 105 19.73 -3.97 3.58
N MET A 106 19.65 -4.67 4.71
CA MET A 106 19.74 -6.12 4.76
C MET A 106 18.48 -6.77 4.21
N ALA A 107 17.30 -6.31 4.62
CA ALA A 107 16.01 -6.81 4.16
C ALA A 107 15.89 -6.73 2.63
N LEU A 108 16.28 -5.61 2.02
CA LEU A 108 16.25 -5.41 0.57
C LEU A 108 17.20 -6.31 -0.24
N LYS A 109 18.05 -7.11 0.41
CA LYS A 109 18.93 -8.11 -0.22
C LYS A 109 18.40 -9.53 -0.10
N LEU A 110 17.27 -9.74 0.56
CA LEU A 110 16.69 -11.04 0.85
C LEU A 110 15.41 -11.23 0.02
N ASP A 111 15.26 -12.40 -0.58
CA ASP A 111 14.03 -12.83 -1.24
C ASP A 111 13.80 -14.34 -0.95
N PRO A 112 12.84 -14.70 -0.08
CA PRO A 112 11.93 -13.81 0.66
C PRO A 112 12.64 -13.06 1.79
N VAL A 113 12.11 -11.89 2.16
CA VAL A 113 12.59 -11.11 3.32
C VAL A 113 12.32 -11.87 4.62
N ARG A 114 13.38 -12.35 5.27
CA ARG A 114 13.32 -13.02 6.59
C ARG A 114 14.46 -12.51 7.46
N LEU A 115 14.12 -11.68 8.44
CA LEU A 115 15.09 -10.99 9.28
C LEU A 115 14.68 -11.06 10.75
N LEU A 116 15.66 -11.28 11.64
CA LEU A 116 15.51 -11.10 13.07
C LEU A 116 16.21 -9.80 13.46
N ILE A 117 15.47 -8.86 14.05
CA ILE A 117 16.00 -7.61 14.58
C ILE A 117 16.08 -7.75 16.10
N ALA A 118 17.29 -7.90 16.63
CA ALA A 118 17.55 -8.23 18.03
C ALA A 118 18.48 -7.20 18.71
N ASP A 119 18.33 -5.93 18.36
CA ASP A 119 19.07 -4.81 18.95
C ASP A 119 18.69 -4.60 20.44
N ASP A 120 19.43 -3.76 21.17
CA ASP A 120 19.11 -3.47 22.57
C ASP A 120 17.73 -2.82 22.75
N VAL A 121 17.21 -2.89 23.97
CA VAL A 121 15.93 -2.27 24.34
C VAL A 121 16.00 -0.75 24.18
N GLY A 122 14.99 -0.16 23.54
CA GLY A 122 14.89 1.28 23.33
C GLY A 122 15.67 1.84 22.13
N ILE A 123 16.39 1.00 21.38
CA ILE A 123 17.13 1.44 20.18
C ILE A 123 16.21 1.81 19.00
N GLY A 124 14.99 1.28 19.00
CA GLY A 124 13.97 1.60 17.99
C GLY A 124 13.66 0.46 17.02
N LYS A 125 13.66 -0.80 17.47
CA LYS A 125 13.31 -1.98 16.67
C LYS A 125 11.97 -1.85 15.93
N THR A 126 10.97 -1.24 16.57
CA THR A 126 9.68 -0.93 15.95
C THR A 126 9.83 -0.01 14.74
N ILE A 127 10.66 1.05 14.84
CA ILE A 127 10.93 1.97 13.73
C ILE A 127 11.62 1.22 12.59
N GLU A 128 12.57 0.34 12.88
CA GLU A 128 13.30 -0.44 11.88
C GLU A 128 12.37 -1.40 11.13
N ALA A 129 11.49 -2.11 11.85
CA ALA A 129 10.49 -2.99 11.25
C ALA A 129 9.49 -2.21 10.39
N CYS A 130 9.01 -1.06 10.87
CA CYS A 130 8.11 -0.19 10.11
C CYS A 130 8.79 0.43 8.88
N LEU A 131 10.09 0.73 8.93
CA LEU A 131 10.86 1.20 7.77
C LEU A 131 10.89 0.14 6.67
N ILE A 132 11.12 -1.13 7.03
CA ILE A 132 11.07 -2.25 6.09
C ILE A 132 9.66 -2.37 5.50
N ALA A 133 8.62 -2.37 6.35
CA ALA A 133 7.25 -2.47 5.88
C ALA A 133 6.86 -1.34 4.91
N ARG A 134 7.15 -0.08 5.26
CA ARG A 134 6.86 1.09 4.42
C ARG A 134 7.61 1.04 3.10
N GLU A 135 8.87 0.61 3.10
CA GLU A 135 9.64 0.47 1.86
C GLU A 135 9.05 -0.60 0.94
N LEU A 136 8.71 -1.77 1.47
CA LEU A 136 8.11 -2.86 0.68
C LEU A 136 6.74 -2.43 0.11
N LEU A 137 5.91 -1.73 0.91
CA LEU A 137 4.65 -1.16 0.44
C LEU A 137 4.86 -0.12 -0.67
N ASP A 138 5.82 0.81 -0.52
CA ASP A 138 6.07 1.85 -1.53
C ASP A 138 6.76 1.33 -2.81
N ARG A 139 7.33 0.12 -2.74
CA ARG A 139 7.81 -0.61 -3.92
C ARG A 139 6.72 -1.45 -4.59
N GLY A 140 5.57 -1.64 -3.93
CA GLY A 140 4.51 -2.53 -4.40
C GLY A 140 4.90 -4.01 -4.31
N GLU A 141 5.85 -4.37 -3.45
CA GLU A 141 6.27 -5.76 -3.23
C GLU A 141 5.30 -6.50 -2.28
N ILE A 142 4.57 -5.74 -1.46
CA ILE A 142 3.50 -6.24 -0.59
C ILE A 142 2.32 -5.27 -0.65
N GLU A 143 1.14 -5.79 -0.36
CA GLU A 143 -0.09 -4.99 -0.26
C GLU A 143 -0.70 -5.06 1.15
N ARG A 144 -0.39 -6.12 1.91
CA ARG A 144 -0.94 -6.37 3.24
C ARG A 144 0.16 -6.60 4.27
N LEU A 145 -0.11 -6.19 5.51
CA LEU A 145 0.79 -6.32 6.65
C LEU A 145 0.00 -6.82 7.87
N ALA A 146 0.57 -7.81 8.57
CA ALA A 146 0.16 -8.17 9.93
C ALA A 146 1.31 -7.91 10.92
N VAL A 147 0.98 -7.25 12.04
CA VAL A 147 1.84 -7.21 13.23
C VAL A 147 1.24 -8.15 14.27
N LEU A 148 1.99 -9.14 14.73
CA LEU A 148 1.62 -10.01 15.85
C LEU A 148 2.36 -9.53 17.08
N CYS A 149 1.65 -9.06 18.11
CA CYS A 149 2.26 -8.55 19.34
C CYS A 149 1.41 -8.85 20.59
N PRO A 150 1.94 -8.70 21.81
CA PRO A 150 1.12 -8.67 23.02
C PRO A 150 0.02 -7.62 22.95
N PRO A 151 -1.15 -7.85 23.58
CA PRO A 151 -2.22 -6.86 23.64
C PRO A 151 -1.77 -5.48 24.13
N GLN A 152 -0.80 -5.44 25.06
CA GLN A 152 -0.33 -4.21 25.69
C GLN A 152 0.49 -3.31 24.73
N LEU A 153 1.10 -3.91 23.70
CA LEU A 153 1.88 -3.17 22.69
C LEU A 153 1.04 -2.77 21.48
N ALA A 154 -0.19 -3.29 21.34
CA ALA A 154 -0.99 -3.12 20.14
C ALA A 154 -1.32 -1.64 19.83
N GLU A 155 -1.73 -0.87 20.83
CA GLU A 155 -2.00 0.57 20.66
C GLU A 155 -0.73 1.37 20.35
N GLN A 156 0.41 0.97 20.94
CA GLN A 156 1.70 1.59 20.62
C GLN A 156 2.08 1.33 19.15
N TRP A 157 1.95 0.09 18.68
CA TRP A 157 2.17 -0.26 17.27
C TRP A 157 1.26 0.53 16.34
N GLN A 158 -0.02 0.66 16.67
CA GLN A 158 -0.97 1.43 15.86
C GLN A 158 -0.57 2.89 15.79
N ALA A 159 -0.22 3.49 16.93
CA ALA A 159 0.21 4.88 17.00
C ALA A 159 1.50 5.12 16.19
N GLU A 160 2.48 4.22 16.31
CA GLU A 160 3.75 4.28 15.56
C GLU A 160 3.51 4.18 14.05
N LEU A 161 2.76 3.17 13.59
CA LEU A 161 2.41 2.97 12.18
C LEU A 161 1.65 4.17 11.59
N ALA A 162 0.62 4.66 12.29
CA ALA A 162 -0.20 5.77 11.80
C ALA A 162 0.57 7.09 11.81
N SER A 163 1.18 7.46 12.95
CA SER A 163 1.78 8.79 13.12
C SER A 163 3.11 8.96 12.38
N LYS A 164 3.92 7.89 12.26
CA LYS A 164 5.26 7.98 11.68
C LYS A 164 5.37 7.39 10.28
N PHE A 165 4.49 6.47 9.89
CA PHE A 165 4.57 5.77 8.60
C PHE A 165 3.32 5.92 7.74
N TYR A 166 2.30 6.63 8.24
CA TYR A 166 1.02 6.83 7.56
C TYR A 166 0.38 5.50 7.13
N ILE A 167 0.45 4.51 8.01
CA ILE A 167 -0.17 3.19 7.84
C ILE A 167 -1.30 3.08 8.88
N ASP A 168 -2.54 3.18 8.41
CA ASP A 168 -3.72 3.04 9.26
C ASP A 168 -4.08 1.55 9.42
N ALA A 169 -3.64 0.97 10.54
CA ALA A 169 -3.87 -0.44 10.85
C ALA A 169 -5.04 -0.64 11.83
N GLU A 170 -5.83 -1.70 11.61
CA GLU A 170 -6.92 -2.08 12.50
C GLU A 170 -6.42 -2.98 13.64
N LEU A 171 -6.87 -2.69 14.86
CA LEU A 171 -6.57 -3.53 16.03
C LEU A 171 -7.48 -4.76 16.04
N VAL A 172 -6.91 -5.94 15.90
CA VAL A 172 -7.58 -7.25 16.00
C VAL A 172 -7.30 -7.84 17.38
N LEU A 173 -8.07 -7.37 18.36
CA LEU A 173 -8.05 -7.80 19.75
C LEU A 173 -9.32 -8.59 20.09
N ALA A 174 -9.32 -9.29 21.22
CA ALA A 174 -10.52 -9.98 21.70
C ALA A 174 -11.74 -9.03 21.86
N SER A 175 -11.49 -7.76 22.20
CA SER A 175 -12.52 -6.73 22.37
C SER A 175 -13.03 -6.13 21.05
N THR A 176 -12.22 -6.12 20.00
CA THR A 176 -12.54 -5.43 18.73
C THR A 176 -12.94 -6.40 17.62
N ALA A 177 -12.50 -7.65 17.66
CA ALA A 177 -12.71 -8.62 16.59
C ALA A 177 -14.17 -8.78 16.20
N THR A 178 -15.09 -8.95 17.16
CA THR A 178 -16.53 -9.09 16.86
C THR A 178 -17.10 -7.88 16.12
N ARG A 179 -16.59 -6.67 16.37
CA ARG A 179 -17.01 -5.46 15.65
C ARG A 179 -16.46 -5.46 14.22
N LEU A 180 -15.22 -5.88 14.02
CA LEU A 180 -14.60 -5.94 12.70
C LEU A 180 -15.25 -7.05 11.85
N GLU A 181 -15.51 -8.23 12.43
CA GLU A 181 -16.13 -9.38 11.74
C GLU A 181 -17.52 -9.04 11.19
N ARG A 182 -18.27 -8.13 11.82
CA ARG A 182 -19.57 -7.66 11.33
C ARG A 182 -19.49 -6.87 10.01
N HIS A 183 -18.31 -6.34 9.67
CA HIS A 183 -18.09 -5.63 8.42
C HIS A 183 -17.53 -6.53 7.31
N CYS A 184 -17.18 -7.77 7.64
CA CYS A 184 -16.78 -8.79 6.66
C CYS A 184 -18.01 -9.37 5.97
N ARG A 185 -17.85 -9.72 4.69
CA ARG A 185 -18.83 -10.50 3.93
C ARG A 185 -18.87 -11.94 4.45
N MET A 186 -19.93 -12.66 4.13
CA MET A 186 -20.04 -14.10 4.43
C MET A 186 -18.84 -14.85 3.85
N GLY A 187 -18.04 -15.46 4.73
CA GLY A 187 -16.86 -16.24 4.35
C GLY A 187 -15.58 -15.43 4.06
N GLU A 188 -15.63 -14.09 4.16
CA GLU A 188 -14.45 -13.22 4.03
C GLU A 188 -13.74 -13.11 5.39
N SER A 189 -12.42 -13.29 5.41
CA SER A 189 -11.66 -13.14 6.64
C SER A 189 -11.36 -11.66 6.95
N LEU A 190 -11.16 -11.36 8.24
CA LEU A 190 -10.63 -10.08 8.70
C LEU A 190 -9.32 -9.72 7.97
N PHE A 191 -8.45 -10.71 7.74
CA PHE A 191 -7.12 -10.52 7.15
C PHE A 191 -7.13 -10.32 5.63
N GLU A 192 -8.28 -10.55 4.99
CA GLU A 192 -8.53 -10.21 3.58
C GLU A 192 -9.18 -8.83 3.47
N ARG A 193 -10.14 -8.56 4.37
CA ARG A 193 -10.90 -7.30 4.37
C ARG A 193 -10.05 -6.09 4.74
N TYR A 194 -9.17 -6.24 5.72
CA TYR A 194 -8.34 -5.17 6.24
C TYR A 194 -6.87 -5.41 5.85
N PRO A 195 -6.27 -4.55 5.01
CA PRO A 195 -4.93 -4.80 4.49
C PRO A 195 -3.85 -4.67 5.57
N PHE A 196 -4.07 -3.82 6.57
CA PHE A 196 -3.11 -3.58 7.66
C PHE A 196 -3.77 -3.91 8.99
N VAL A 197 -3.22 -4.90 9.70
CA VAL A 197 -3.78 -5.38 10.96
C VAL A 197 -2.71 -5.53 12.03
N ILE A 198 -3.09 -5.22 13.27
CA ILE A 198 -2.28 -5.51 14.46
C ILE A 198 -3.07 -6.52 15.27
N VAL A 199 -2.57 -7.75 15.32
CA VAL A 199 -3.25 -8.90 15.91
C VAL A 199 -2.59 -9.23 17.23
N SER A 200 -3.40 -9.33 18.29
CA SER A 200 -2.89 -9.81 19.56
C SER A 200 -2.48 -11.29 19.44
N THR A 201 -1.29 -11.63 19.96
CA THR A 201 -0.84 -13.02 20.07
C THR A 201 -1.80 -13.86 20.92
N ASP A 202 -2.49 -13.29 21.91
CA ASP A 202 -3.52 -13.98 22.68
C ASP A 202 -4.79 -14.25 21.87
N PHE A 203 -5.12 -13.35 20.94
CA PHE A 203 -6.27 -13.52 20.06
C PHE A 203 -6.06 -14.69 19.09
N ILE A 204 -4.86 -14.84 18.52
CA ILE A 204 -4.57 -15.80 17.45
C ILE A 204 -4.28 -17.23 17.95
N LYS A 205 -4.11 -17.44 19.26
CA LYS A 205 -3.75 -18.74 19.86
C LYS A 205 -4.77 -19.86 19.68
N SER A 206 -6.05 -19.55 19.45
CA SER A 206 -7.06 -20.60 19.26
C SER A 206 -6.92 -21.27 17.90
N ASP A 207 -7.05 -22.59 17.83
CA ASP A 207 -6.83 -23.37 16.60
C ASP A 207 -7.64 -22.81 15.42
N ARG A 208 -8.92 -22.50 15.65
CA ARG A 208 -9.80 -21.91 14.63
C ARG A 208 -9.21 -20.63 14.00
N ARG A 209 -8.69 -19.72 14.83
CA ARG A 209 -8.17 -18.42 14.38
C ARG A 209 -6.80 -18.55 13.75
N ARG A 210 -5.94 -19.42 14.30
CA ARG A 210 -4.66 -19.75 13.70
C ARG A 210 -4.83 -20.32 12.31
N ASP A 211 -5.73 -21.28 12.14
CA ASP A 211 -5.97 -21.93 10.84
C ASP A 211 -6.57 -20.95 9.84
N GLU A 212 -7.41 -20.01 10.29
CA GLU A 212 -7.90 -18.91 9.46
C GLU A 212 -6.76 -17.99 9.02
N PHE A 213 -5.94 -17.50 9.95
CA PHE A 213 -4.79 -16.64 9.65
C PHE A 213 -3.79 -17.32 8.70
N LEU A 214 -3.52 -18.60 8.86
CA LEU A 214 -2.63 -19.34 7.94
C LEU A 214 -3.15 -19.37 6.50
N ARG A 215 -4.47 -19.40 6.29
CA ARG A 215 -5.04 -19.39 4.93
C ARG A 215 -5.02 -18.00 4.30
N THR A 216 -5.21 -16.95 5.10
CA THR A 216 -5.41 -15.58 4.62
C THR A 216 -4.28 -14.64 5.04
N CYS A 217 -3.12 -15.20 5.38
CA CYS A 217 -1.95 -14.49 5.90
C CYS A 217 -1.54 -13.35 4.96
N PRO A 218 -1.27 -12.14 5.48
CA PRO A 218 -0.62 -11.08 4.72
C PRO A 218 0.78 -11.48 4.20
N GLU A 219 1.25 -10.80 3.15
CA GLU A 219 2.55 -11.08 2.54
C GLU A 219 3.72 -10.74 3.49
N LEU A 220 3.53 -9.71 4.32
CA LEU A 220 4.47 -9.36 5.38
C LEU A 220 3.86 -9.61 6.76
N VAL A 221 4.59 -10.36 7.59
CA VAL A 221 4.27 -10.56 9.00
C VAL A 221 5.44 -10.08 9.86
N ILE A 222 5.15 -9.14 10.75
CA ILE A 222 6.05 -8.70 11.81
C ILE A 222 5.61 -9.39 13.09
N VAL A 223 6.55 -9.99 13.82
CA VAL A 223 6.28 -10.60 15.12
C VAL A 223 7.08 -9.87 16.17
N ASP A 224 6.39 -9.33 17.17
CA ASP A 224 6.95 -8.62 18.32
C ASP A 224 6.53 -9.34 19.61
N GLU A 225 7.45 -9.43 20.56
CA GLU A 225 7.31 -10.25 21.78
C GLU A 225 6.48 -9.60 22.88
#